data_AF-A0A453PG08-F1
#
_entry.id   AF-A0A453PG08-F1
#
_cell.length_a   1.000
_cell.length_b   1.000
_cell.length_c   1.000
_cell.angle_alpha   90.00
_cell.angle_beta   90.00
_cell.angle_gamma   90.00
#
_symmetry.space_group_name_H-M   'P 1'
#
loop_
_entity.id
_entity.type
_entity.pdbx_description
1 polymer ?
#
loop_
_entity_poly.entity_id
_entity_poly.type
_entity_poly.pdbx_seq_one_letter_code
_entity_poly.pdbx_strand_id
1 'polypeptide(L)'
;MIEVGGNSYANSIYEAFLPKDHPKPKPDSPMEYRTKFIRAKYETQDFLKPSLRISSKAGLESTNSLNSVDNSFSSTSRKHAPEDTREFVGQLNITVVKGSGLAVRDMLTSDPYVVLSLGEQKAQTTVKASDLNPVWNEVLNLSVPRNYGPLKL
;
A
#
# COMPACT_ATOMS: atom_id res chain seq x y z
N MET A 1 -29.59 -18.05 3.39
CA MET A 1 -28.66 -16.98 3.81
C MET A 1 -28.17 -16.32 2.54
N ILE A 2 -28.60 -15.09 2.26
CA ILE A 2 -28.32 -14.46 0.96
C ILE A 2 -26.87 -13.95 1.02
N GLU A 3 -25.95 -14.64 0.35
CA GLU A 3 -24.58 -14.17 0.16
C GLU A 3 -24.62 -12.91 -0.69
N VAL A 4 -24.59 -11.75 -0.03
CA VAL A 4 -24.48 -10.45 -0.69
C VAL A 4 -23.04 -10.23 -1.16
N GLY A 5 -22.52 -11.08 -2.06
CA GLY A 5 -21.22 -10.86 -2.69
C GLY A 5 -21.20 -9.56 -3.52
N GLY A 6 -20.03 -8.92 -3.63
CA GLY A 6 -19.80 -7.74 -4.46
C GLY A 6 -19.91 -6.39 -3.74
N ASN A 7 -20.27 -5.33 -4.48
CA ASN A 7 -20.32 -3.94 -3.98
C ASN A 7 -21.28 -3.76 -2.79
N SER A 8 -22.30 -4.60 -2.69
CA SER A 8 -23.23 -4.65 -1.57
C SER A 8 -22.57 -5.10 -0.26
N TYR A 9 -21.62 -6.04 -0.32
CA TYR A 9 -20.81 -6.44 0.84
C TYR A 9 -19.91 -5.29 1.28
N ALA A 10 -19.24 -4.62 0.34
CA ALA A 10 -18.39 -3.49 0.65
C ALA A 10 -19.21 -2.37 1.34
N ASN A 11 -20.42 -2.08 0.86
CA ASN A 11 -21.29 -1.10 1.49
C ASN A 11 -21.78 -1.53 2.88
N SER A 12 -22.01 -2.82 3.13
CA SER A 12 -22.41 -3.30 4.46
C SER A 12 -21.29 -3.14 5.52
N ILE A 13 -20.04 -3.00 5.09
CA ILE A 13 -18.90 -2.76 5.96
C ILE A 13 -18.66 -1.26 6.12
N TYR A 14 -18.50 -0.54 5.02
CA TYR A 14 -18.06 0.85 5.00
C TYR A 14 -19.19 1.88 5.17
N GLU A 15 -20.46 1.47 5.13
CA GLU A 15 -21.63 2.35 5.30
C GLU A 15 -22.60 1.84 6.37
N ALA A 16 -22.18 0.83 7.15
CA ALA A 16 -23.04 0.18 8.15
C ALA A 16 -23.58 1.15 9.20
N PHE A 17 -22.87 2.26 9.45
CA PHE A 17 -23.23 3.28 10.42
C PHE A 17 -23.28 4.67 9.80
N LEU A 18 -24.08 4.84 8.74
CA LEU A 18 -24.42 6.18 8.26
C LEU A 18 -25.27 6.92 9.32
N PRO A 19 -24.84 8.08 9.83
CA PRO A 19 -25.68 8.92 10.68
C PRO A 19 -26.92 9.37 9.91
N LYS A 20 -28.07 9.46 10.60
CA LYS A 20 -29.34 9.91 10.00
C LYS A 20 -29.24 11.33 9.40
N ASP A 21 -28.29 12.13 9.92
CA ASP A 21 -28.05 13.52 9.51
C ASP A 21 -27.05 13.65 8.35
N HIS A 22 -26.45 12.54 7.88
CA HIS A 22 -25.51 12.55 6.75
C HIS A 22 -25.87 11.46 5.72
N PRO A 23 -27.01 11.62 5.01
CA PRO A 23 -27.46 10.64 4.03
C PRO A 23 -26.54 10.61 2.81
N LYS A 24 -26.56 9.47 2.10
CA LYS A 24 -25.82 9.31 0.85
C LYS A 24 -26.11 10.45 -0.13
N PRO A 25 -25.09 11.03 -0.76
CA PRO A 25 -25.27 12.04 -1.78
C PRO A 25 -26.15 11.50 -2.91
N LYS A 26 -27.17 12.28 -3.28
CA LYS A 26 -27.97 12.02 -4.47
C LYS A 26 -27.17 12.38 -5.74
N PRO A 27 -27.55 11.89 -6.93
CA PRO A 27 -26.83 12.17 -8.17
C PRO A 27 -26.64 13.67 -8.46
N ASP A 28 -27.61 14.48 -8.07
CA ASP A 28 -27.69 15.95 -8.20
C ASP A 28 -26.96 16.72 -7.08
N SER A 29 -26.37 16.03 -6.11
CA SER A 29 -25.65 16.69 -5.02
C SER A 29 -24.37 17.39 -5.51
N PRO A 30 -24.02 18.55 -4.93
CA PRO A 30 -22.85 19.31 -5.34
C PRO A 30 -21.55 18.52 -5.11
N MET A 31 -20.56 18.78 -5.96
CA MET A 31 -19.30 18.03 -5.97
C MET A 31 -18.58 18.07 -4.61
N GLU A 32 -18.66 19.20 -3.91
CA GLU A 32 -18.08 19.36 -2.58
C GLU A 32 -18.69 18.39 -1.55
N TYR A 33 -20.03 18.29 -1.52
CA TYR A 33 -20.73 17.36 -0.63
C TYR A 33 -20.40 15.91 -0.95
N ARG A 34 -20.33 15.55 -2.23
CA ARG A 34 -19.92 14.22 -2.69
C ARG A 34 -18.50 13.88 -2.26
N THR A 35 -17.58 14.83 -2.40
CA THR A 35 -16.17 14.66 -2.04
C THR A 35 -16.03 14.45 -0.54
N LYS A 36 -16.74 15.25 0.27
CA LYS A 36 -16.77 15.12 1.72
C LYS A 36 -17.30 13.73 2.14
N PHE A 37 -18.38 13.26 1.52
CA PHE A 37 -18.95 11.95 1.81
C PHE A 37 -18.00 10.80 1.45
N ILE A 38 -17.33 10.89 0.30
CA ILE A 38 -16.36 9.87 -0.14
C ILE A 38 -15.18 9.80 0.83
N ARG A 39 -14.62 10.95 1.24
CA ARG A 39 -13.56 11.01 2.25
C ARG A 39 -14.03 10.44 3.58
N ALA A 40 -15.21 10.84 4.05
CA ALA A 40 -15.79 10.32 5.29
C ALA A 40 -15.96 8.78 5.26
N LYS A 41 -16.34 8.23 4.10
CA LYS A 41 -16.53 6.79 3.92
C LYS A 41 -15.22 5.99 3.91
N TYR A 42 -14.18 6.47 3.23
CA TYR A 42 -12.97 5.66 2.98
C TYR A 42 -11.72 6.13 3.72
N GLU A 43 -11.56 7.44 3.91
CA GLU A 43 -10.37 8.03 4.52
C GLU A 43 -10.50 8.10 6.03
N THR A 44 -11.51 8.81 6.54
CA THR A 44 -11.75 8.90 8.00
C THR A 44 -12.54 7.71 8.54
N GLN A 45 -13.16 6.93 7.64
CA GLN A 45 -13.91 5.71 7.94
C GLN A 45 -15.03 5.93 8.98
N ASP A 46 -15.69 7.09 8.91
CA ASP A 46 -16.69 7.54 9.88
C ASP A 46 -17.89 6.59 9.99
N PHE A 47 -18.23 5.90 8.89
CA PHE A 47 -19.39 5.01 8.82
C PHE A 47 -19.01 3.52 8.94
N LEU A 48 -17.72 3.23 9.14
CA LEU A 48 -17.22 1.88 9.34
C LEU A 48 -17.72 1.34 10.68
N LYS A 49 -18.05 0.04 10.71
CA LYS A 49 -18.32 -0.73 11.93
C LYS A 49 -17.27 -0.41 13.01
N PRO A 50 -17.67 0.07 14.20
CA PRO A 50 -16.73 0.43 15.27
C PRO A 50 -15.74 -0.68 15.63
N SER A 51 -16.18 -1.94 15.56
CA SER A 51 -15.36 -3.14 15.81
C SER A 51 -14.25 -3.39 14.78
N LEU A 52 -14.24 -2.67 13.66
CA LEU A 52 -13.24 -2.75 12.60
C LEU A 52 -12.37 -1.48 12.53
N ARG A 53 -12.60 -0.50 13.42
CA ARG A 53 -11.79 0.72 13.48
C ARG A 53 -10.46 0.39 14.15
N ILE A 54 -9.36 0.58 13.41
CA ILE A 54 -8.01 0.46 13.96
C ILE A 54 -7.78 1.70 14.84
N SER A 55 -7.88 1.55 16.16
CA SER A 55 -7.71 2.66 17.10
C SER A 55 -6.23 3.01 17.26
N SER A 56 -5.77 4.07 16.59
CA SER A 56 -4.61 4.84 17.03
C SER A 56 -5.08 6.02 17.89
N LYS A 57 -5.52 5.75 19.13
CA LYS A 57 -5.76 6.81 20.12
C LYS A 57 -4.53 7.04 20.99
N ALA A 58 -3.70 7.97 20.55
CA ALA A 58 -2.95 8.92 21.37
C ALA A 58 -3.00 10.23 20.56
N GLY A 59 -3.85 11.21 20.85
CA GLY A 59 -3.88 11.98 22.09
C GLY A 59 -3.28 13.35 21.79
N LEU A 60 -4.08 14.28 21.24
CA LEU A 60 -3.89 15.72 21.44
C LEU A 60 -5.20 16.48 21.13
N GLU A 61 -5.86 16.90 22.21
CA GLU A 61 -6.83 18.00 22.23
C GLU A 61 -6.05 19.31 22.37
N SER A 62 -6.32 20.32 21.53
CA SER A 62 -6.13 21.79 21.68
C SER A 62 -6.10 22.43 20.28
N THR A 63 -6.75 23.53 19.90
CA THR A 63 -7.63 24.53 20.53
C THR A 63 -8.31 25.31 19.38
N ASN A 64 -9.46 25.91 19.65
CA ASN A 64 -10.25 26.75 18.74
C ASN A 64 -9.52 27.97 18.14
N SER A 65 -10.07 28.43 17.01
CA SER A 65 -10.11 29.81 16.48
C SER A 65 -9.03 30.20 15.48
N LEU A 66 -9.44 30.43 14.22
CA LEU A 66 -9.44 31.74 13.57
C LEU A 66 -10.14 31.67 12.20
N ASN A 67 -11.14 32.52 12.02
CA ASN A 67 -11.72 32.88 10.72
C ASN A 67 -10.65 33.61 9.88
N SER A 68 -10.59 33.36 8.57
CA SER A 68 -10.61 34.47 7.61
C SER A 68 -10.88 33.95 6.20
N VAL A 69 -11.83 34.63 5.57
CA VAL A 69 -12.11 34.63 4.14
C VAL A 69 -10.92 35.31 3.44
N ASP A 70 -10.39 34.71 2.38
CA ASP A 70 -9.84 35.48 1.25
C ASP A 70 -9.97 34.66 -0.05
N ASN A 71 -10.43 35.35 -1.08
CA ASN A 71 -10.67 34.90 -2.43
C ASN A 71 -9.67 35.66 -3.31
N SER A 72 -8.63 35.01 -3.79
CA SER A 72 -7.84 35.59 -4.87
C SER A 72 -7.16 34.54 -5.76
N PHE A 73 -7.51 34.68 -7.04
CA PHE A 73 -6.86 34.20 -8.24
C PHE A 73 -5.32 34.07 -8.12
N SER A 74 -4.79 32.91 -8.52
CA SER A 74 -3.46 32.86 -9.13
C SER A 74 -3.33 31.60 -9.97
N SER A 75 -3.43 31.77 -11.28
CA SER A 75 -2.90 30.85 -12.28
C SER A 75 -1.38 30.86 -12.17
N THR A 76 -0.81 29.81 -11.57
CA THR A 76 0.60 29.49 -11.75
C THR A 76 0.83 28.02 -11.40
N SER A 77 1.46 27.31 -12.33
CA SER A 77 1.88 25.92 -12.29
C SER A 77 2.19 25.40 -10.88
N ARG A 78 1.23 24.69 -10.28
CA ARG A 78 1.49 23.88 -9.09
C ARG A 78 2.33 22.69 -9.52
N LYS A 79 3.64 22.85 -9.40
CA LYS A 79 4.56 21.75 -9.13
C LYS A 79 3.95 20.99 -7.94
N HIS A 80 3.46 19.77 -8.19
CA HIS A 80 3.15 18.83 -7.12
C HIS A 80 4.45 18.59 -6.34
N ALA A 81 4.62 19.29 -5.23
CA ALA A 81 5.45 18.81 -4.14
C ALA A 81 4.76 17.54 -3.60
N PRO A 82 5.50 16.46 -3.31
CA PRO A 82 4.88 15.17 -3.13
C PRO A 82 4.32 15.08 -1.71
N GLU A 83 3.04 14.74 -1.63
CA GLU A 83 2.26 14.65 -0.40
C GLU A 83 2.46 13.25 0.20
N ASP A 84 3.16 13.20 1.34
CA ASP A 84 3.50 12.03 2.19
C ASP A 84 4.18 10.82 1.49
N THR A 85 5.42 11.03 1.03
CA THR A 85 6.27 10.09 0.27
C THR A 85 6.86 8.90 1.05
N ARG A 86 6.12 8.28 1.96
CA ARG A 86 6.54 6.97 2.51
C ARG A 86 5.77 5.85 1.84
N GLU A 87 6.05 5.69 0.54
CA GLU A 87 5.61 4.57 -0.31
C GLU A 87 6.11 3.22 0.23
N PHE A 88 7.17 3.24 1.04
CA PHE A 88 7.83 2.07 1.62
C PHE A 88 7.75 2.05 3.14
N VAL A 89 7.46 0.86 3.70
CA VAL A 89 7.46 0.54 5.14
C VAL A 89 8.90 0.48 5.67
N GLY A 90 9.85 0.06 4.84
CA GLY A 90 11.24 -0.08 5.20
C GLY A 90 12.07 -0.74 4.11
N GLN A 91 13.29 -1.13 4.46
CA GLN A 91 14.24 -1.81 3.57
C GLN A 91 14.53 -3.22 4.09
N LEU A 92 14.50 -4.20 3.20
CA LEU A 92 14.81 -5.59 3.46
C LEU A 92 16.16 -5.93 2.82
N ASN A 93 17.14 -6.26 3.66
CA ASN A 93 18.47 -6.68 3.24
C ASN A 93 18.53 -8.21 3.32
N ILE A 94 18.67 -8.86 2.17
CA ILE A 94 18.62 -10.32 2.04
C ILE A 94 20.01 -10.80 1.64
N THR A 95 20.65 -11.55 2.52
CA THR A 95 21.94 -12.18 2.22
C THR A 95 21.70 -13.54 1.57
N VAL A 96 22.01 -13.65 0.28
CA VAL A 96 22.04 -14.93 -0.43
C VAL A 96 23.40 -15.57 -0.18
N VAL A 97 23.42 -16.59 0.68
CA VAL A 97 24.66 -17.23 1.13
C VAL A 97 25.15 -18.25 0.11
N LYS A 98 24.40 -19.34 -0.11
CA LYS A 98 24.79 -20.44 -1.00
C LYS A 98 23.60 -21.25 -1.52
N GLY A 99 23.81 -21.93 -2.64
CA GLY A 99 22.98 -23.03 -3.14
C GLY A 99 23.62 -24.37 -2.81
N SER A 100 22.84 -25.45 -2.78
CA SER A 100 23.37 -26.78 -2.51
C SER A 100 22.58 -27.82 -3.30
N GLY A 101 23.28 -28.70 -4.03
CA GLY A 101 22.67 -29.75 -4.83
C GLY A 101 21.73 -29.22 -5.92
N LEU A 102 22.13 -28.14 -6.60
CA LEU A 102 21.31 -27.58 -7.68
C LEU A 102 21.19 -28.56 -8.84
N ALA A 103 20.06 -28.49 -9.55
CA ALA A 103 19.82 -29.35 -10.70
C ALA A 103 20.77 -29.00 -11.85
N VAL A 104 21.26 -30.03 -12.54
CA VAL A 104 22.01 -29.91 -13.80
C VAL A 104 21.04 -29.48 -14.91
N ARG A 105 21.36 -28.38 -15.59
CA ARG A 105 20.58 -27.82 -16.70
C ARG A 105 21.40 -27.65 -17.99
N ASP A 106 22.73 -27.70 -17.89
CA ASP A 106 23.65 -27.87 -19.02
C ASP A 106 24.15 -29.32 -19.08
N MET A 107 25.21 -29.61 -19.84
CA MET A 107 25.64 -31.01 -20.08
C MET A 107 25.99 -31.78 -18.80
N LEU A 108 26.70 -31.16 -17.87
CA LEU A 108 27.18 -31.80 -16.63
C LEU A 108 26.94 -30.94 -15.38
N THR A 109 26.61 -29.66 -15.56
CA THR A 109 26.56 -28.65 -14.51
C THR A 109 25.49 -27.59 -14.85
N SER A 110 25.46 -26.48 -14.14
CA SER A 110 24.59 -25.33 -14.38
C SER A 110 25.33 -24.03 -14.06
N ASP A 111 24.82 -22.93 -14.60
CA ASP A 111 25.25 -21.57 -14.26
C ASP A 111 24.19 -20.88 -13.36
N PRO A 112 24.10 -21.20 -12.06
CA PRO A 112 23.01 -20.70 -11.21
C PRO A 112 23.13 -19.22 -10.82
N TYR A 113 21.97 -18.61 -10.63
CA TYR A 113 21.76 -17.31 -10.00
C TYR A 113 20.40 -17.30 -9.29
N VAL A 114 20.20 -16.35 -8.37
CA VAL A 114 18.96 -16.20 -7.61
C VAL A 114 18.30 -14.87 -7.98
N VAL A 115 16.98 -14.88 -8.18
CA VAL A 115 16.17 -13.67 -8.39
C VAL A 115 15.16 -13.54 -7.27
N LEU A 116 15.25 -12.46 -6.51
CA LEU A 116 14.28 -12.11 -5.48
C LEU A 116 13.26 -11.14 -6.07
N SER A 117 11.97 -11.46 -5.93
CA SER A 117 10.88 -10.61 -6.43
C SER A 117 9.94 -10.21 -5.30
N LEU A 118 9.74 -8.89 -5.11
CA LEU A 118 8.80 -8.31 -4.14
C LEU A 118 7.87 -7.34 -4.87
N GLY A 119 6.66 -7.79 -5.19
CA GLY A 119 5.75 -7.04 -6.05
C GLY A 119 6.35 -6.85 -7.44
N GLU A 120 6.56 -5.60 -7.85
CA GLU A 120 7.19 -5.22 -9.12
C GLU A 120 8.72 -5.13 -9.02
N GLN A 121 9.28 -5.14 -7.81
CA GLN A 121 10.71 -5.05 -7.61
C GLN A 121 11.37 -6.42 -7.82
N LYS A 122 12.53 -6.41 -8.49
CA LYS A 122 13.39 -7.57 -8.68
C LYS A 122 14.83 -7.22 -8.35
N ALA A 123 15.51 -8.13 -7.64
CA ALA A 123 16.94 -8.08 -7.40
C ALA A 123 17.54 -9.44 -7.72
N GLN A 124 18.77 -9.49 -8.24
CA GLN A 124 19.40 -10.74 -8.64
C GLN A 124 20.85 -10.81 -8.19
N THR A 125 21.34 -12.03 -7.94
CA THR A 125 22.76 -12.27 -7.64
C THR A 125 23.61 -12.32 -8.91
N THR A 126 24.92 -12.37 -8.75
CA THR A 126 25.80 -12.80 -9.84
C THR A 126 25.52 -14.25 -10.24
N VAL A 127 25.83 -14.56 -11.50
CA VAL A 127 25.80 -15.91 -12.03
C VAL A 127 27.11 -16.60 -11.64
N LYS A 128 27.04 -17.80 -11.07
CA LYS A 128 28.21 -18.65 -10.83
C LYS A 128 28.33 -19.65 -11.95
N ALA A 129 29.42 -19.64 -12.69
CA ALA A 129 29.61 -20.54 -13.81
C ALA A 129 29.88 -21.97 -13.35
N SER A 130 29.16 -22.92 -13.91
CA SER A 130 29.43 -24.36 -13.85
C SER A 130 29.54 -24.92 -12.43
N ASP A 131 28.72 -24.44 -11.50
CA ASP A 131 28.73 -24.83 -10.09
C ASP A 131 27.34 -25.21 -9.58
N LEU A 132 27.17 -26.43 -9.07
CA LEU A 132 25.92 -26.90 -8.48
C LEU A 132 25.80 -26.61 -6.98
N ASN A 133 26.86 -26.09 -6.36
CA ASN A 133 26.91 -25.69 -4.95
C ASN A 133 27.45 -24.25 -4.81
N PRO A 134 26.89 -23.29 -5.54
CA PRO A 134 27.41 -21.93 -5.61
C PRO A 134 27.41 -21.24 -4.24
N VAL A 135 28.46 -20.48 -3.96
CA VAL A 135 28.52 -19.57 -2.81
C VAL A 135 28.52 -18.14 -3.34
N TRP A 136 27.46 -17.39 -3.03
CA TRP A 136 27.31 -15.99 -3.43
C TRP A 136 27.82 -15.04 -2.34
N ASN A 137 27.34 -15.19 -1.11
CA ASN A 137 27.53 -14.23 -0.02
C ASN A 137 27.19 -12.78 -0.44
N GLU A 138 26.14 -12.63 -1.24
CA GLU A 138 25.71 -11.34 -1.79
C GLU A 138 24.52 -10.80 -1.01
N VAL A 139 24.51 -9.49 -0.76
CA VAL A 139 23.40 -8.80 -0.12
C VAL A 139 22.57 -8.11 -1.18
N LEU A 140 21.30 -8.49 -1.28
CA LEU A 140 20.31 -7.89 -2.16
C LEU A 140 19.34 -7.05 -1.33
N ASN A 141 19.08 -5.83 -1.77
CA ASN A 141 18.25 -4.88 -1.06
C ASN A 141 16.92 -4.69 -1.79
N LEU A 142 15.82 -4.82 -1.07
CA LEU A 142 14.47 -4.57 -1.59
C LEU A 142 13.74 -3.58 -0.69
N SER A 143 13.04 -2.62 -1.29
CA SER A 143 12.22 -1.66 -0.53
C SER A 143 10.83 -2.27 -0.34
N VAL A 144 10.39 -2.42 0.90
CA VAL A 144 9.11 -3.07 1.22
C VAL A 144 7.97 -2.06 1.07
N PRO A 145 7.10 -2.14 0.04
CA PRO A 145 5.96 -1.24 -0.10
C PRO A 145 4.90 -1.52 0.98
N ARG A 146 3.94 -0.63 1.24
CA ARG A 146 2.87 -0.88 2.24
C ARG A 146 1.92 -2.01 1.85
N ASN A 147 1.73 -2.23 0.55
CA ASN A 147 0.93 -3.29 -0.06
C ASN A 147 1.85 -4.34 -0.71
N TYR A 148 2.60 -5.08 0.09
CA TYR A 148 3.51 -6.10 -0.40
C TYR A 148 2.85 -7.49 -0.41
N GLY A 149 3.02 -8.22 -1.51
CA GLY A 149 2.78 -9.66 -1.56
C GLY A 149 3.94 -10.45 -0.94
N PRO A 150 3.85 -11.79 -0.86
CA PRO A 150 4.96 -12.61 -0.40
C PRO A 150 6.19 -12.42 -1.29
N LEU A 151 7.37 -12.38 -0.67
CA LEU A 151 8.65 -12.44 -1.37
C LEU A 151 8.75 -13.77 -2.13
N LYS A 152 9.08 -13.70 -3.42
CA LYS A 152 9.27 -14.87 -4.27
C LYS A 152 10.76 -15.08 -4.57
N LEU A 153 11.15 -16.35 -4.61
CA LEU A 153 12.48 -16.87 -4.93
C LEU A 153 12.43 -17.67 -6.24
#